data_AF-A0A9N9IYJ5-F1
#
_entry.id   AF-A0A9N9IYJ5-F1
#
_cell.length_a   1.000
_cell.length_b   1.000
_cell.length_c   1.000
_cell.angle_alpha   90.00
_cell.angle_beta   90.00
_cell.angle_gamma   90.00
#
_symmetry.space_group_name_H-M   'P 1'
#
loop_
_entity.id
_entity.type
_entity.pdbx_description
1 polymer ?
#
loop_
_entity_poly.entity_id
_entity_poly.type
_entity_poly.pdbx_seq_one_letter_code
_entity_poly.pdbx_strand_id
1 'polypeptide(L)'
;MVVSMIGNASIPQSDVDRANFGSLMSAYLTNTPVITNATGQYAYPDQINSVSWLTSSVQSLTLNAAIGDAPSGPPQLITGLDFGSPSFNFTPEAITLSSNNTVADYRLPFHISTNIQQISQNATLYDVASVIPLATFNTTQFPTKDDLNGKLTMNIPPTPLNVYPGSEIEFGFFVAKMLVSSVVDFNVTGSSNVLANTIIGSLPISNLPFTLNVSLPGFSNFSTSPPKVNSVTVADGTPDALIIIIDATLENPSNTSISTGETSFEVHFGDSVIGHATVFLSLAPGLNDLKLNSTLDPANNPDAKVLLNNFLGGQTSNVTLEGYENSTEVPSLKLALSNLKLEASIPPQPVKLITDSTLKVLGASDTGVNAAASVTMFNPFAATLNILNIDANITVDGNILAGILVDRTDNPIVLVGNKTTEVQDLPINLNFDKVVMFGLLRKQAQLVGLDTSVIDALITIGKIPVPGVPPTTTIDPAKIKNFDIKSYVQTALAKITTNMTL
;
A
#
# COMPACT_ATOMS: atom_id res chain seq x y z
N MET A 1 -41.47 37.01 -46.20
CA MET A 1 -40.64 38.20 -45.95
C MET A 1 -39.98 37.98 -44.60
N VAL A 2 -38.67 37.73 -44.56
CA VAL A 2 -37.95 37.53 -43.29
C VAL A 2 -37.57 38.92 -42.80
N VAL A 3 -38.15 39.37 -41.69
CA VAL A 3 -37.75 40.62 -41.04
C VAL A 3 -36.45 40.32 -40.30
N SER A 4 -35.34 40.91 -40.78
CA SER A 4 -34.06 40.87 -40.06
C SER A 4 -34.00 42.09 -39.16
N MET A 5 -33.89 41.87 -37.85
CA MET A 5 -33.64 42.91 -36.86
C MET A 5 -32.16 42.87 -36.48
N ILE A 6 -31.48 44.00 -36.60
CA ILE A 6 -30.09 44.19 -36.15
C ILE A 6 -30.16 45.15 -34.96
N GLY A 7 -29.55 44.78 -33.84
CA GLY A 7 -29.53 45.58 -32.63
C GLY A 7 -28.16 45.56 -31.97
N ASN A 8 -27.86 46.62 -31.24
CA ASN A 8 -26.69 46.69 -30.36
C ASN A 8 -27.16 46.45 -28.93
N ALA A 9 -26.48 45.59 -28.19
CA ALA A 9 -26.68 45.45 -26.76
C ALA A 9 -25.91 46.58 -26.04
N SER A 10 -26.59 47.34 -25.19
CA SER A 10 -25.95 48.29 -24.30
C SER A 10 -25.15 47.56 -23.23
N ILE A 11 -23.98 48.09 -22.85
CA ILE A 11 -23.24 47.59 -21.69
C ILE A 11 -24.13 47.76 -20.44
N PRO A 12 -24.37 46.71 -19.64
CA PRO A 12 -25.09 46.80 -18.37
C PRO A 12 -24.50 47.89 -17.46
N GLN A 13 -25.33 48.82 -16.98
CA GLN A 13 -24.88 49.99 -16.21
C GLN A 13 -24.99 49.77 -14.69
N SER A 14 -25.82 48.81 -14.25
CA SER A 14 -26.00 48.44 -12.84
C SER A 14 -25.77 46.94 -12.58
N ASP A 15 -25.65 46.54 -11.32
CA ASP A 15 -25.63 45.12 -10.93
C ASP A 15 -26.91 44.39 -11.33
N VAL A 16 -28.05 45.09 -11.27
CA VAL A 16 -29.35 44.55 -11.68
C VAL A 16 -29.37 44.28 -13.18
N ASP A 17 -28.82 45.19 -13.99
CA ASP A 17 -28.72 44.98 -15.45
C ASP A 17 -27.83 43.78 -15.78
N ARG A 18 -26.70 43.63 -15.07
CA ARG A 18 -25.79 42.49 -15.24
C ARG A 18 -26.46 41.18 -14.86
N ALA A 19 -27.20 41.15 -13.75
CA ALA A 19 -27.96 39.98 -13.31
C ALA A 19 -29.06 39.62 -14.31
N ASN A 20 -29.81 40.60 -14.82
CA ASN A 20 -30.84 40.39 -15.83
C ASN A 20 -30.24 39.84 -17.14
N PHE A 21 -29.12 40.41 -17.60
CA PHE A 21 -28.43 39.91 -18.79
C PHE A 21 -27.89 38.48 -18.57
N GLY A 22 -27.30 38.21 -17.41
CA GLY A 22 -26.89 36.87 -16.99
C GLY A 22 -28.04 35.87 -16.98
N SER A 23 -29.23 36.28 -16.53
CA SER A 23 -30.45 35.47 -16.58
C SER A 23 -30.90 35.17 -18.01
N LEU A 24 -30.83 36.13 -18.93
CA LEU A 24 -31.17 35.92 -20.35
C LEU A 24 -30.19 34.97 -21.03
N MET A 25 -28.89 35.13 -20.73
CA MET A 25 -27.84 34.26 -21.25
C MET A 25 -27.98 32.84 -20.68
N SER A 26 -28.30 32.71 -19.40
CA SER A 26 -28.60 31.43 -18.76
C SER A 26 -29.81 30.78 -19.43
N ALA A 27 -30.93 31.49 -19.57
CA ALA A 27 -32.14 31.01 -20.24
C ALA A 27 -31.88 30.47 -21.66
N TYR A 28 -31.08 31.20 -22.44
CA TYR A 28 -30.65 30.76 -23.77
C TYR A 28 -29.82 29.47 -23.73
N LEU A 29 -28.86 29.40 -22.81
CA LEU A 29 -27.92 28.28 -22.67
C LEU A 29 -28.56 27.03 -22.03
N THR A 30 -29.57 27.20 -21.18
CA THR A 30 -30.29 26.10 -20.52
C THR A 30 -31.58 25.73 -21.23
N ASN A 31 -31.94 26.46 -22.30
CA ASN A 31 -33.22 26.34 -23.00
C ASN A 31 -34.41 26.42 -22.02
N THR A 32 -34.35 27.39 -21.11
CA THR A 32 -35.39 27.69 -20.13
C THR A 32 -36.07 29.00 -20.55
N PRO A 33 -37.31 28.96 -21.08
CA PRO A 33 -37.93 30.12 -21.69
C PRO A 33 -38.05 31.31 -20.73
N VAL A 34 -37.52 32.46 -21.14
CA VAL A 34 -37.75 33.76 -20.50
C VAL A 34 -38.43 34.67 -21.52
N ILE A 35 -39.58 35.23 -21.14
CA ILE A 35 -40.30 36.20 -21.97
C ILE A 35 -39.65 37.57 -21.81
N THR A 36 -39.14 38.09 -22.92
CA THR A 36 -38.62 39.45 -23.03
C THR A 36 -39.63 40.33 -23.74
N ASN A 37 -39.71 41.60 -23.33
CA ASN A 37 -40.60 42.58 -23.92
C ASN A 37 -39.75 43.68 -24.57
N ALA A 38 -39.95 43.91 -25.86
CA ALA A 38 -39.38 45.02 -26.60
C ALA A 38 -40.46 46.05 -26.88
N THR A 39 -40.18 47.32 -26.59
CA THR A 39 -41.07 48.45 -26.88
C THR A 39 -40.45 49.33 -27.96
N GLY A 40 -41.28 49.83 -28.88
CA GLY A 40 -40.81 50.80 -29.86
C GLY A 40 -40.46 52.13 -29.18
N GLN A 41 -39.33 52.73 -29.55
CA GLN A 41 -38.92 54.04 -29.03
C GLN A 41 -39.16 55.15 -30.05
N TYR A 42 -38.83 54.89 -31.32
CA TYR A 42 -38.91 55.83 -32.43
C TYR A 42 -39.03 55.08 -33.76
N ALA A 43 -39.50 55.76 -34.81
CA ALA A 43 -39.52 55.23 -36.17
C ALA A 43 -38.91 56.23 -37.16
N TYR A 44 -37.82 55.83 -37.81
CA TYR A 44 -37.11 56.58 -38.85
C TYR A 44 -37.29 55.90 -40.22
N PRO A 45 -38.41 56.10 -40.92
CA PRO A 45 -38.68 55.40 -42.18
C PRO A 45 -37.68 55.73 -43.30
N ASP A 46 -37.03 56.89 -43.26
CA ASP A 46 -35.97 57.33 -44.19
C ASP A 46 -34.56 57.21 -43.56
N GLN A 47 -34.44 56.53 -42.42
CA GLN A 47 -33.21 56.40 -41.61
C GLN A 47 -32.68 57.70 -40.99
N ILE A 48 -33.32 58.84 -41.19
CA ILE A 48 -32.79 60.16 -40.79
C ILE A 48 -33.81 60.94 -39.95
N ASN A 49 -35.08 60.99 -40.37
CA ASN A 49 -36.13 61.81 -39.77
C ASN A 49 -37.19 60.94 -39.10
N SER A 50 -37.45 61.22 -37.81
CA SER A 50 -38.51 60.52 -37.07
C SER A 50 -39.87 61.07 -37.51
N VAL A 51 -40.83 60.17 -37.75
CA VAL A 51 -42.20 60.57 -38.10
C VAL A 51 -43.09 60.44 -36.86
N SER A 52 -43.75 61.53 -36.45
CA SER A 52 -44.46 61.63 -35.17
C SER A 52 -45.63 60.65 -35.03
N TRP A 53 -46.52 60.57 -36.03
CA TRP A 53 -47.66 59.65 -35.98
C TRP A 53 -47.20 58.18 -35.93
N LEU A 54 -46.16 57.84 -36.69
CA LEU A 54 -45.60 56.48 -36.73
C LEU A 54 -44.87 56.15 -35.43
N THR A 55 -44.15 57.13 -34.86
CA THR A 55 -43.48 57.01 -33.56
C THR A 55 -44.48 56.71 -32.46
N SER A 56 -45.62 57.43 -32.40
CA SER A 56 -46.68 57.14 -31.42
C SER A 56 -47.27 55.74 -31.61
N SER A 57 -47.44 55.28 -32.85
CA SER A 57 -47.90 53.91 -33.13
C SER A 57 -46.90 52.85 -32.66
N VAL A 58 -45.59 52.99 -32.94
CA VAL A 58 -44.59 52.00 -32.51
C VAL A 58 -44.31 52.04 -31.01
N GLN A 59 -44.48 53.19 -30.35
CA GLN A 59 -44.38 53.29 -28.88
C GLN A 59 -45.49 52.52 -28.16
N SER A 60 -46.67 52.38 -28.78
CA SER A 60 -47.75 51.53 -28.28
C SER A 60 -47.55 50.04 -28.59
N LEU A 61 -46.58 49.69 -29.43
CA LEU A 61 -46.27 48.31 -29.81
C LEU A 61 -45.33 47.70 -28.76
N THR A 62 -45.84 46.70 -28.05
CA THR A 62 -45.04 45.80 -27.23
C THR A 62 -44.89 44.47 -27.97
N LEU A 63 -43.66 44.08 -28.27
CA LEU A 63 -43.32 42.80 -28.85
C LEU A 63 -42.81 41.89 -27.75
N ASN A 64 -43.41 40.70 -27.62
CA ASN A 64 -42.94 39.68 -26.70
C ASN A 64 -42.11 38.66 -27.48
N ALA A 65 -40.91 38.37 -27.01
CA ALA A 65 -40.04 37.35 -27.57
C ALA A 65 -39.56 36.41 -26.46
N ALA A 66 -39.74 35.10 -26.65
CA ALA A 66 -39.18 34.09 -25.77
C ALA A 66 -37.70 33.87 -26.13
N ILE A 67 -36.83 33.93 -25.13
CA ILE A 67 -35.42 33.52 -25.23
C ILE A 67 -35.28 32.19 -24.48
N GLY A 68 -34.55 31.23 -25.06
CA GLY A 68 -34.38 29.90 -24.45
C GLY A 68 -35.53 28.94 -24.73
N ASP A 69 -36.16 29.04 -25.91
CA ASP A 69 -37.25 28.16 -26.36
C ASP A 69 -36.91 27.52 -27.72
N ALA A 70 -35.67 27.05 -27.87
CA ALA A 70 -35.20 26.38 -29.07
C ALA A 70 -35.80 24.96 -29.17
N PRO A 71 -36.37 24.57 -30.32
CA PRO A 71 -36.91 23.22 -30.53
C PRO A 71 -35.88 22.10 -30.40
N SER A 72 -34.60 22.43 -30.57
CA SER A 72 -33.46 21.51 -30.47
C SER A 72 -33.07 21.15 -29.03
N GLY A 73 -33.69 21.77 -28.01
CA GLY A 73 -33.26 21.63 -26.63
C GLY A 73 -32.01 22.46 -26.29
N PRO A 74 -31.49 22.35 -25.06
CA PRO A 74 -30.30 23.08 -24.64
C PRO A 74 -29.06 22.62 -25.42
N PRO A 75 -28.16 23.55 -25.79
CA PRO A 75 -26.86 23.17 -26.35
C PRO A 75 -26.06 22.32 -25.37
N GLN A 76 -25.31 21.35 -25.87
CA GLN A 76 -24.32 20.62 -25.07
C GLN A 76 -23.10 21.52 -24.86
N LEU A 77 -22.99 22.12 -23.67
CA LEU A 77 -21.95 23.09 -23.35
C LEU A 77 -20.69 22.44 -22.83
N ILE A 78 -20.81 21.49 -21.90
CA ILE A 78 -19.68 20.77 -21.33
C ILE A 78 -19.57 19.45 -22.08
N THR A 79 -18.42 19.22 -22.72
CA THR A 79 -18.21 18.11 -23.65
C THR A 79 -17.24 17.06 -23.12
N GLY A 80 -16.47 17.38 -22.08
CA GLY A 80 -15.52 16.46 -21.46
C GLY A 80 -15.10 16.92 -20.07
N LEU A 81 -14.68 15.96 -19.24
CA LEU A 81 -14.11 16.21 -17.92
C LEU A 81 -13.01 15.19 -17.64
N ASP A 82 -11.82 15.69 -17.34
CA ASP A 82 -10.71 14.95 -16.77
C ASP A 82 -10.53 15.43 -15.33
N PHE A 83 -10.62 14.53 -14.35
CA PHE A 83 -10.44 14.89 -12.96
C PHE A 83 -8.99 15.31 -12.66
N GLY A 84 -7.99 14.91 -13.44
CA GLY A 84 -6.59 15.22 -13.18
C GLY A 84 -6.03 14.33 -12.08
N SER A 85 -5.78 14.89 -10.89
CA SER A 85 -5.28 14.15 -9.72
C SER A 85 -6.31 14.17 -8.58
N PRO A 86 -7.35 13.33 -8.66
CA PRO A 86 -8.38 13.27 -7.63
C PRO A 86 -7.83 12.70 -6.33
N SER A 87 -8.42 13.09 -5.21
CA SER A 87 -8.11 12.60 -3.89
C SER A 87 -9.39 12.32 -3.12
N PHE A 88 -9.53 11.10 -2.64
CA PHE A 88 -10.63 10.66 -1.78
C PHE A 88 -10.12 10.45 -0.36
N ASN A 89 -10.74 11.13 0.60
CA ASN A 89 -10.49 10.92 2.01
C ASN A 89 -11.74 10.33 2.65
N PHE A 90 -11.61 9.12 3.18
CA PHE A 90 -12.67 8.38 3.84
C PHE A 90 -12.44 8.40 5.35
N THR A 91 -13.48 8.79 6.09
CA THR A 91 -13.60 8.58 7.53
C THR A 91 -14.88 7.79 7.82
N PRO A 92 -15.06 7.25 9.04
CA PRO A 92 -16.30 6.57 9.40
C PRO A 92 -17.55 7.44 9.21
N GLU A 93 -17.40 8.77 9.37
CA GLU A 93 -18.50 9.73 9.32
C GLU A 93 -18.70 10.40 7.96
N ALA A 94 -17.64 10.56 7.16
CA ALA A 94 -17.68 11.37 5.95
C ALA A 94 -16.71 10.91 4.87
N ILE A 95 -17.02 11.27 3.63
CA ILE A 95 -16.14 11.12 2.47
C ILE A 95 -15.91 12.50 1.89
N THR A 96 -14.66 12.84 1.62
CA THR A 96 -14.28 14.12 0.99
C THR A 96 -13.59 13.84 -0.34
N LEU A 97 -14.08 14.48 -1.41
CA LEU A 97 -13.48 14.52 -2.73
C LEU A 97 -12.76 15.86 -2.92
N SER A 98 -11.55 15.82 -3.47
CA SER A 98 -10.85 16.99 -4.00
C SER A 98 -10.12 16.60 -5.28
N SER A 99 -9.69 17.58 -6.07
CA SER A 99 -8.82 17.29 -7.19
C SER A 99 -7.95 18.45 -7.60
N ASN A 100 -6.77 18.14 -8.13
CA ASN A 100 -5.86 19.11 -8.72
C ASN A 100 -5.76 18.90 -10.23
N ASN A 101 -5.55 20.00 -10.97
CA ASN A 101 -5.39 20.00 -12.43
C ASN A 101 -6.57 19.37 -13.18
N THR A 102 -7.78 19.53 -12.67
CA THR A 102 -9.01 19.12 -13.36
C THR A 102 -9.16 19.95 -14.63
N VAL A 103 -9.50 19.30 -15.74
CA VAL A 103 -9.72 19.95 -17.04
C VAL A 103 -11.13 19.63 -17.52
N ALA A 104 -11.93 20.67 -17.80
CA ALA A 104 -13.21 20.53 -18.46
C ALA A 104 -13.13 21.09 -19.88
N ASP A 105 -13.61 20.34 -20.86
CA ASP A 105 -13.80 20.80 -22.23
C ASP A 105 -15.20 21.43 -22.35
N TYR A 106 -15.27 22.62 -22.94
CA TYR A 106 -16.53 23.33 -23.15
C TYR A 106 -16.65 23.92 -24.56
N ARG A 107 -17.89 24.11 -25.01
CA ARG A 107 -18.22 24.74 -26.28
C ARG A 107 -19.38 25.71 -26.12
N LEU A 108 -19.11 26.99 -26.39
CA LEU A 108 -20.15 28.02 -26.43
C LEU A 108 -20.84 28.03 -27.80
N PRO A 109 -22.17 28.22 -27.86
CA PRO A 109 -22.93 28.29 -29.12
C PRO A 109 -22.79 29.65 -29.85
N PHE A 110 -21.96 30.55 -29.33
CA PHE A 110 -21.71 31.89 -29.87
C PHE A 110 -20.22 32.25 -29.80
N HIS A 111 -19.82 33.25 -30.58
CA HIS A 111 -18.44 33.73 -30.69
C HIS A 111 -18.13 34.93 -29.78
N ILE A 112 -18.81 35.06 -28.64
CA ILE A 112 -18.55 36.12 -27.66
C ILE A 112 -17.34 35.72 -26.82
N SER A 113 -16.32 36.58 -26.78
CA SER A 113 -15.17 36.41 -25.88
C SER A 113 -15.66 36.34 -24.43
N THR A 114 -15.54 35.16 -23.85
CA THR A 114 -16.04 34.83 -22.51
C THR A 114 -14.89 34.19 -21.75
N ASN A 115 -14.54 34.75 -20.60
CA ASN A 115 -13.49 34.23 -19.73
C ASN A 115 -14.11 33.77 -18.41
N ILE A 116 -14.23 32.46 -18.22
CA ILE A 116 -14.79 31.84 -17.02
C ILE A 116 -13.81 31.97 -15.85
N GLN A 117 -14.18 32.76 -14.85
CA GLN A 117 -13.33 33.10 -13.70
C GLN A 117 -13.56 32.18 -12.51
N GLN A 118 -14.82 31.81 -12.27
CA GLN A 118 -15.21 30.98 -11.13
C GLN A 118 -16.31 30.02 -11.54
N ILE A 119 -16.36 28.88 -10.87
CA ILE A 119 -17.40 27.86 -11.04
C ILE A 119 -17.88 27.35 -9.69
N SER A 120 -19.15 26.95 -9.62
CA SER A 120 -19.70 26.08 -8.58
C SER A 120 -20.49 24.97 -9.26
N GLN A 121 -20.53 23.78 -8.66
CA GLN A 121 -21.09 22.58 -9.26
C GLN A 121 -22.02 21.88 -8.27
N ASN A 122 -23.13 21.36 -8.80
CA ASN A 122 -23.97 20.39 -8.13
C ASN A 122 -24.02 19.16 -9.04
N ALA A 123 -23.56 18.02 -8.55
CA ALA A 123 -23.36 16.84 -9.37
C ALA A 123 -23.70 15.55 -8.63
N THR A 124 -24.19 14.59 -9.39
CA THR A 124 -24.55 13.23 -8.96
C THR A 124 -23.77 12.24 -9.81
N LEU A 125 -23.14 11.27 -9.15
CA LEU A 125 -22.41 10.16 -9.76
C LEU A 125 -23.37 8.99 -9.98
N TYR A 126 -23.19 8.27 -11.08
CA TYR A 126 -23.93 7.05 -11.43
C TYR A 126 -22.95 6.02 -11.97
N ASP A 127 -23.16 4.74 -11.68
CA ASP A 127 -22.44 3.70 -12.41
C ASP A 127 -22.89 3.67 -13.88
N VAL A 128 -22.01 3.25 -14.81
CA VAL A 128 -22.29 3.33 -16.26
C VAL A 128 -23.49 2.48 -16.66
N ALA A 129 -23.68 1.32 -15.99
CA ALA A 129 -24.74 0.37 -16.27
C ALA A 129 -26.03 0.65 -15.48
N SER A 130 -26.01 1.63 -14.57
CA SER A 130 -27.08 1.85 -13.60
C SER A 130 -27.69 3.25 -13.72
N VAL A 131 -29.00 3.31 -13.49
CA VAL A 131 -29.72 4.57 -13.28
C VAL A 131 -29.77 4.97 -11.79
N ILE A 132 -29.21 4.14 -10.91
CA ILE A 132 -29.19 4.37 -9.47
C ILE A 132 -28.08 5.41 -9.17
N PRO A 133 -28.41 6.53 -8.52
CA PRO A 133 -27.41 7.51 -8.09
C PRO A 133 -26.52 6.92 -7.00
N LEU A 134 -25.22 7.10 -7.10
CA LEU A 134 -24.23 6.58 -6.14
C LEU A 134 -23.94 7.59 -5.04
N ALA A 135 -23.57 8.80 -5.42
CA ALA A 135 -23.18 9.86 -4.51
C ALA A 135 -23.37 11.24 -5.16
N THR A 136 -23.44 12.26 -4.32
CA THR A 136 -23.58 13.66 -4.74
C THR A 136 -22.44 14.49 -4.17
N PHE A 137 -21.97 15.47 -4.94
CA PHE A 137 -21.05 16.48 -4.45
C PHE A 137 -21.51 17.87 -4.87
N ASN A 138 -21.34 18.83 -3.97
CA ASN A 138 -21.79 20.21 -4.13
C ASN A 138 -20.67 21.15 -3.72
N THR A 139 -20.15 21.92 -4.67
CA THR A 139 -19.07 22.88 -4.42
C THR A 139 -19.64 24.29 -4.23
N THR A 140 -18.96 25.09 -3.39
CA THR A 140 -19.14 26.55 -3.40
C THR A 140 -18.35 27.15 -4.57
N GLN A 141 -18.48 28.45 -4.85
CA GLN A 141 -17.73 29.07 -5.94
C GLN A 141 -16.21 28.99 -5.68
N PHE A 142 -15.47 28.44 -6.64
CA PHE A 142 -14.01 28.35 -6.62
C PHE A 142 -13.42 28.83 -7.95
N PRO A 143 -12.15 29.31 -7.95
CA PRO A 143 -11.54 29.92 -9.13
C PRO A 143 -11.20 28.89 -10.22
N THR A 144 -11.20 29.37 -11.46
CA THR A 144 -10.86 28.59 -12.65
C THR A 144 -9.88 29.36 -13.53
N LYS A 145 -9.20 28.66 -14.44
CA LYS A 145 -8.36 29.25 -15.48
C LYS A 145 -8.89 28.84 -16.85
N ASP A 146 -9.46 29.80 -17.56
CA ASP A 146 -9.96 29.64 -18.92
C ASP A 146 -8.84 29.87 -19.95
N ASP A 147 -8.68 28.96 -20.90
CA ASP A 147 -7.72 29.11 -22.00
C ASP A 147 -8.30 29.92 -23.19
N LEU A 148 -9.58 30.32 -23.10
CA LEU A 148 -10.35 31.02 -24.13
C LEU A 148 -10.50 30.23 -25.44
N ASN A 149 -10.15 28.95 -25.44
CA ASN A 149 -10.18 28.03 -26.58
C ASN A 149 -10.98 26.75 -26.27
N GLY A 150 -11.86 26.80 -25.26
CA GLY A 150 -12.74 25.69 -24.93
C GLY A 150 -12.19 24.73 -23.88
N LYS A 151 -11.13 25.09 -23.14
CA LYS A 151 -10.67 24.34 -21.97
C LYS A 151 -10.64 25.19 -20.71
N LEU A 152 -11.15 24.60 -19.64
CA LEU A 152 -11.15 25.18 -18.30
C LEU A 152 -10.30 24.33 -17.38
N THR A 153 -9.22 24.88 -16.82
CA THR A 153 -8.42 24.22 -15.79
C THR A 153 -8.85 24.69 -14.41
N MET A 154 -9.00 23.76 -13.46
CA MET A 154 -9.48 24.07 -12.13
C MET A 154 -8.93 23.11 -11.07
N ASN A 155 -8.95 23.52 -9.80
CA ASN A 155 -8.69 22.64 -8.66
C ASN A 155 -9.98 22.55 -7.85
N ILE A 156 -10.57 21.36 -7.78
CA ILE A 156 -11.78 21.12 -7.00
C ILE A 156 -11.37 21.13 -5.52
N PRO A 157 -11.88 22.06 -4.70
CA PRO A 157 -11.54 22.12 -3.29
C PRO A 157 -12.09 20.88 -2.54
N PRO A 158 -11.57 20.55 -1.35
CA PRO A 158 -12.14 19.51 -0.50
C PRO A 158 -13.64 19.70 -0.30
N THR A 159 -14.42 18.77 -0.84
CA THR A 159 -15.87 18.83 -0.94
C THR A 159 -16.48 17.53 -0.44
N PRO A 160 -17.50 17.58 0.44
CA PRO A 160 -18.19 16.36 0.88
C PRO A 160 -18.78 15.60 -0.31
N LEU A 161 -18.46 14.31 -0.38
CA LEU A 161 -19.08 13.35 -1.29
C LEU A 161 -20.11 12.55 -0.49
N ASN A 162 -21.37 12.94 -0.60
CA ASN A 162 -22.45 12.33 0.16
C ASN A 162 -23.02 11.16 -0.61
N VAL A 163 -22.90 9.95 -0.06
CA VAL A 163 -23.56 8.76 -0.61
C VAL A 163 -25.06 9.04 -0.73
N TYR A 164 -25.64 8.68 -1.87
CA TYR A 164 -27.06 8.92 -2.10
C TYR A 164 -27.88 8.04 -1.13
N PRO A 165 -28.91 8.57 -0.44
CA PRO A 165 -29.64 7.79 0.56
C PRO A 165 -30.23 6.50 -0.02
N GLY A 166 -29.91 5.35 0.59
CA GLY A 166 -30.35 4.04 0.12
C GLY A 166 -29.49 3.43 -0.99
N SER A 167 -28.34 4.04 -1.30
CA SER A 167 -27.38 3.55 -2.31
C SER A 167 -26.03 3.18 -1.70
N GLU A 168 -26.00 2.87 -0.40
CA GLU A 168 -24.78 2.54 0.34
C GLU A 168 -24.10 1.29 -0.20
N ILE A 169 -24.90 0.30 -0.62
CA ILE A 169 -24.41 -0.96 -1.20
C ILE A 169 -23.80 -0.71 -2.59
N GLU A 170 -24.51 0.01 -3.46
CA GLU A 170 -24.07 0.35 -4.81
C GLU A 170 -22.81 1.22 -4.80
N PHE A 171 -22.74 2.17 -3.87
CA PHE A 171 -21.54 2.96 -3.67
C PHE A 171 -20.37 2.10 -3.16
N GLY A 172 -20.61 1.16 -2.24
CA GLY A 172 -19.61 0.18 -1.81
C GLY A 172 -19.08 -0.67 -2.97
N PHE A 173 -19.94 -1.12 -3.89
CA PHE A 173 -19.53 -1.79 -5.12
C PHE A 173 -18.70 -0.90 -6.04
N PHE A 174 -19.06 0.38 -6.18
CA PHE A 174 -18.27 1.34 -6.94
C PHE A 174 -16.86 1.51 -6.36
N VAL A 175 -16.74 1.64 -5.04
CA VAL A 175 -15.44 1.73 -4.36
C VAL A 175 -14.62 0.43 -4.51
N ALA A 176 -15.27 -0.75 -4.40
CA ALA A 176 -14.60 -2.03 -4.66
C ALA A 176 -14.13 -2.16 -6.13
N LYS A 177 -14.93 -1.67 -7.08
CA LYS A 177 -14.57 -1.61 -8.51
C LYS A 177 -13.35 -0.72 -8.74
N MET A 178 -13.22 0.40 -8.01
CA MET A 178 -12.02 1.26 -8.03
C MET A 178 -10.76 0.52 -7.56
N LEU A 179 -10.88 -0.31 -6.52
CA LEU A 179 -9.75 -1.09 -6.04
C LEU A 179 -9.28 -2.13 -7.07
N VAL A 180 -10.22 -2.89 -7.66
CA VAL A 180 -9.90 -4.05 -8.50
C VAL A 180 -9.55 -3.68 -9.95
N SER A 181 -10.21 -2.67 -10.51
CA SER A 181 -10.10 -2.34 -11.94
C SER A 181 -8.88 -1.47 -12.23
N SER A 182 -8.38 -1.51 -13.47
CA SER A 182 -7.36 -0.56 -13.95
C SER A 182 -7.93 0.78 -14.36
N VAL A 183 -9.19 0.80 -14.82
CA VAL A 183 -9.96 2.00 -15.13
C VAL A 183 -11.39 1.77 -14.65
N VAL A 184 -11.99 2.79 -14.06
CA VAL A 184 -13.40 2.83 -13.66
C VAL A 184 -14.10 3.94 -14.39
N ASP A 185 -15.01 3.55 -15.27
CA ASP A 185 -15.94 4.46 -15.91
C ASP A 185 -17.18 4.67 -15.03
N PHE A 186 -17.72 5.88 -15.04
CA PHE A 186 -18.95 6.28 -14.39
C PHE A 186 -19.55 7.51 -15.08
N ASN A 187 -20.84 7.76 -14.86
CA ASN A 187 -21.50 8.95 -15.36
C ASN A 187 -21.59 10.01 -14.26
N VAL A 188 -21.43 11.27 -14.64
CA VAL A 188 -21.66 12.42 -13.77
C VAL A 188 -22.70 13.30 -14.43
N THR A 189 -23.81 13.53 -13.73
CA THR A 189 -24.87 14.42 -14.19
C THR A 189 -25.09 15.53 -13.18
N GLY A 190 -25.43 16.73 -13.65
CA GLY A 190 -25.56 17.86 -12.75
C GLY A 190 -25.73 19.19 -13.45
N SER A 191 -25.46 20.24 -12.69
CA SER A 191 -25.46 21.61 -13.19
C SER A 191 -24.29 22.42 -12.63
N SER A 192 -23.84 23.40 -13.41
CA SER A 192 -22.78 24.33 -13.03
C SER A 192 -23.29 25.77 -13.07
N ASN A 193 -22.83 26.57 -12.12
CA ASN A 193 -22.92 28.03 -12.20
C ASN A 193 -21.53 28.58 -12.45
N VAL A 194 -21.40 29.53 -13.35
CA VAL A 194 -20.14 30.19 -13.69
C VAL A 194 -20.25 31.69 -13.52
N LEU A 195 -19.17 32.32 -13.09
CA LEU A 195 -18.97 33.76 -13.21
C LEU A 195 -18.03 34.00 -14.38
N ALA A 196 -18.54 34.63 -15.44
CA ALA A 196 -17.80 34.81 -16.68
C ALA A 196 -17.57 36.30 -16.98
N ASN A 197 -16.33 36.67 -17.30
CA ASN A 197 -15.99 37.99 -17.78
C ASN A 197 -16.20 38.06 -19.29
N THR A 198 -17.04 39.00 -19.73
CA THR A 198 -17.32 39.27 -21.14
C THR A 198 -16.97 40.71 -21.48
N ILE A 199 -17.07 41.07 -22.77
CA ILE A 199 -16.89 42.46 -23.23
C ILE A 199 -17.87 43.46 -22.60
N ILE A 200 -18.99 42.98 -22.06
CA ILE A 200 -20.01 43.81 -21.40
C ILE A 200 -19.96 43.70 -19.85
N GLY A 201 -18.90 43.09 -19.31
CA GLY A 201 -18.66 42.96 -17.88
C GLY A 201 -18.78 41.52 -17.37
N SER A 202 -18.69 41.38 -16.04
CA SER A 202 -18.83 40.10 -15.34
C SER A 202 -20.30 39.69 -15.28
N LEU A 203 -20.60 38.49 -15.78
CA LEU A 203 -21.95 37.95 -15.88
C LEU A 203 -22.05 36.64 -15.09
N PRO A 204 -23.00 36.52 -14.15
CA PRO A 204 -23.34 35.24 -13.57
C PRO A 204 -24.18 34.45 -14.59
N ILE A 205 -23.76 33.23 -14.89
CA ILE A 205 -24.49 32.29 -15.73
C ILE A 205 -24.78 31.05 -14.88
N SER A 206 -26.04 30.65 -14.80
CA SER A 206 -26.49 29.67 -13.81
C SER A 206 -27.16 28.45 -14.43
N ASN A 207 -27.16 27.35 -13.67
CA ASN A 207 -27.86 26.10 -13.98
C ASN A 207 -27.47 25.48 -15.33
N LEU A 208 -26.20 25.62 -15.75
CA LEU A 208 -25.70 25.01 -16.98
C LEU A 208 -25.70 23.48 -16.83
N PRO A 209 -26.59 22.75 -17.51
CA PRO A 209 -26.70 21.31 -17.31
C PRO A 209 -25.53 20.58 -17.97
N PHE A 210 -25.11 19.46 -17.38
CA PHE A 210 -24.16 18.56 -18.01
C PHE A 210 -24.45 17.11 -17.64
N THR A 211 -24.11 16.23 -18.58
CA THR A 211 -24.07 14.79 -18.42
C THR A 211 -22.82 14.31 -19.11
N LEU A 212 -21.89 13.75 -18.35
CA LEU A 212 -20.58 13.34 -18.81
C LEU A 212 -20.34 11.89 -18.45
N ASN A 213 -19.73 11.15 -19.37
CA ASN A 213 -19.06 9.90 -19.04
C ASN A 213 -17.62 10.25 -18.67
N VAL A 214 -17.17 9.77 -17.52
CA VAL A 214 -15.85 10.06 -16.96
C VAL A 214 -15.18 8.76 -16.57
N SER A 215 -13.87 8.72 -16.76
CA SER A 215 -13.03 7.58 -16.40
C SER A 215 -12.02 7.99 -15.33
N LEU A 216 -11.80 7.13 -14.35
CA LEU A 216 -10.73 7.26 -13.37
C LEU A 216 -9.81 6.04 -13.44
N PRO A 217 -8.48 6.21 -13.45
CA PRO A 217 -7.57 5.10 -13.22
C PRO A 217 -7.86 4.45 -11.86
N GLY A 218 -8.09 3.14 -11.86
CA GLY A 218 -8.27 2.36 -10.63
C GLY A 218 -6.94 1.85 -10.08
N PHE A 219 -6.99 1.13 -8.96
CA PHE A 219 -5.80 0.67 -8.23
C PHE A 219 -5.27 -0.68 -8.73
N SER A 220 -6.00 -1.38 -9.61
CA SER A 220 -5.59 -2.68 -10.18
C SER A 220 -5.16 -3.71 -9.13
N ASN A 221 -5.79 -3.75 -7.96
CA ASN A 221 -5.39 -4.54 -6.78
C ASN A 221 -3.91 -4.38 -6.38
N PHE A 222 -3.29 -3.25 -6.71
CA PHE A 222 -1.85 -3.02 -6.54
C PHE A 222 -0.97 -4.09 -7.19
N SER A 223 -1.48 -4.76 -8.25
CA SER A 223 -0.79 -5.85 -8.94
C SER A 223 0.41 -5.41 -9.79
N THR A 224 0.59 -4.11 -9.98
CA THR A 224 1.71 -3.54 -10.77
C THR A 224 3.07 -3.77 -10.12
N SER A 225 3.12 -3.75 -8.78
CA SER A 225 4.30 -4.08 -8.01
C SER A 225 3.88 -4.64 -6.65
N PRO A 226 4.37 -5.82 -6.25
CA PRO A 226 4.08 -6.35 -4.93
C PRO A 226 4.63 -5.41 -3.84
N PRO A 227 3.97 -5.33 -2.67
CA PRO A 227 4.51 -4.62 -1.52
C PRO A 227 5.90 -5.14 -1.17
N LYS A 228 6.83 -4.21 -0.92
CA LYS A 228 8.19 -4.53 -0.50
C LYS A 228 8.32 -4.34 1.00
N VAL A 229 8.63 -5.40 1.73
CA VAL A 229 8.97 -5.30 3.16
C VAL A 229 10.44 -4.86 3.28
N ASN A 230 10.65 -3.68 3.86
CA ASN A 230 11.97 -3.07 4.02
C ASN A 230 12.65 -3.52 5.32
N SER A 231 11.88 -3.59 6.41
CA SER A 231 12.36 -4.04 7.72
C SER A 231 11.24 -4.67 8.54
N VAL A 232 11.64 -5.61 9.40
CA VAL A 232 10.78 -6.24 10.41
C VAL A 232 11.47 -6.07 11.75
N THR A 233 10.77 -5.46 12.70
CA THR A 233 11.27 -5.22 14.06
C THR A 233 10.34 -5.91 15.06
N VAL A 234 10.85 -6.87 15.83
CA VAL A 234 10.15 -7.40 17.01
C VAL A 234 10.29 -6.36 18.13
N ALA A 235 9.23 -5.59 18.34
CA ALA A 235 9.22 -4.41 19.21
C ALA A 235 9.02 -4.80 20.67
N ASP A 236 8.07 -5.70 20.94
CA ASP A 236 7.71 -6.16 22.28
C ASP A 236 7.02 -7.53 22.22
N GLY A 237 6.62 -8.09 23.36
CA GLY A 237 5.85 -9.32 23.44
C GLY A 237 4.92 -9.35 24.65
N THR A 238 3.75 -9.96 24.47
CA THR A 238 2.81 -10.33 25.52
C THR A 238 2.80 -11.85 25.68
N PRO A 239 2.13 -12.41 26.71
CA PRO A 239 1.92 -13.85 26.80
C PRO A 239 1.21 -14.46 25.59
N ASP A 240 0.45 -13.65 24.84
CA ASP A 240 -0.42 -14.11 23.74
C ASP A 240 0.18 -13.81 22.36
N ALA A 241 1.05 -12.81 22.21
CA ALA A 241 1.59 -12.41 20.91
C ALA A 241 2.92 -11.66 20.97
N LEU A 242 3.73 -11.81 19.93
CA LEU A 242 4.80 -10.88 19.59
C LEU A 242 4.22 -9.64 18.93
N ILE A 243 4.70 -8.46 19.34
CA ILE A 243 4.35 -7.17 18.74
C ILE A 243 5.46 -6.81 17.74
N ILE A 244 5.08 -6.68 16.48
CA ILE A 244 5.97 -6.51 15.34
C ILE A 244 5.67 -5.18 14.65
N ILE A 245 6.72 -4.45 14.31
CA ILE A 245 6.64 -3.26 13.46
C ILE A 245 7.23 -3.63 12.11
N ILE A 246 6.47 -3.39 11.04
CA ILE A 246 6.86 -3.68 9.67
C ILE A 246 6.92 -2.36 8.91
N ASP A 247 8.09 -2.03 8.38
CA ASP A 247 8.23 -0.93 7.42
C ASP A 247 8.17 -1.53 6.02
N ALA A 248 7.25 -1.05 5.20
CA ALA A 248 7.03 -1.54 3.85
C ALA A 248 6.86 -0.39 2.87
N THR A 249 7.03 -0.66 1.58
CA THR A 249 6.71 0.28 0.50
C THR A 249 5.66 -0.34 -0.41
N LEU A 250 4.62 0.43 -0.73
CA LEU A 250 3.55 0.04 -1.66
C LEU A 250 3.43 1.08 -2.78
N GLU A 251 3.34 0.61 -4.01
CA GLU A 251 3.09 1.47 -5.16
C GLU A 251 1.59 1.62 -5.41
N ASN A 252 1.10 2.85 -5.47
CA ASN A 252 -0.21 3.18 -5.99
C ASN A 252 -0.09 3.44 -7.51
N PRO A 253 -0.62 2.56 -8.37
CA PRO A 253 -0.52 2.73 -9.82
C PRO A 253 -1.50 3.77 -10.38
N SER A 254 -2.45 4.25 -9.58
CA SER A 254 -3.43 5.25 -9.99
C SER A 254 -2.86 6.67 -9.86
N ASN A 255 -3.41 7.60 -10.64
CA ASN A 255 -3.26 9.05 -10.42
C ASN A 255 -4.19 9.57 -9.29
N THR A 256 -5.00 8.69 -8.71
CA THR A 256 -5.94 8.97 -7.61
C THR A 256 -5.26 8.75 -6.27
N SER A 257 -5.33 9.75 -5.39
CA SER A 257 -4.94 9.60 -3.98
C SER A 257 -6.10 9.03 -3.17
N ILE A 258 -5.80 8.18 -2.20
CA ILE A 258 -6.81 7.63 -1.28
C ILE A 258 -6.30 7.65 0.17
N SER A 259 -7.17 8.00 1.10
CA SER A 259 -6.95 7.84 2.54
C SER A 259 -8.13 7.08 3.12
N THR A 260 -7.90 5.92 3.74
CA THR A 260 -8.95 5.06 4.30
C THR A 260 -9.05 5.11 5.82
N GLY A 261 -8.13 5.83 6.48
CA GLY A 261 -8.00 5.80 7.93
C GLY A 261 -7.26 4.53 8.40
N GLU A 262 -7.51 4.13 9.65
CA GLU A 262 -6.95 2.89 10.19
C GLU A 262 -7.61 1.68 9.51
N THR A 263 -6.77 0.80 8.98
CA THR A 263 -7.16 -0.41 8.28
C THR A 263 -6.44 -1.60 8.88
N SER A 264 -7.15 -2.73 9.01
CA SER A 264 -6.63 -3.99 9.54
C SER A 264 -6.66 -5.08 8.48
N PHE A 265 -5.64 -5.92 8.45
CA PHE A 265 -5.51 -7.07 7.57
C PHE A 265 -5.16 -8.31 8.39
N GLU A 266 -5.64 -9.47 7.98
CA GLU A 266 -5.11 -10.74 8.44
C GLU A 266 -3.77 -11.01 7.75
N VAL A 267 -2.79 -11.52 8.49
CA VAL A 267 -1.52 -11.98 7.95
C VAL A 267 -1.58 -13.49 7.85
N HIS A 268 -1.42 -13.99 6.64
CA HIS A 268 -1.48 -15.41 6.29
C HIS A 268 -0.10 -15.96 5.96
N PHE A 269 0.22 -17.14 6.47
CA PHE A 269 1.36 -17.96 6.02
C PHE A 269 0.83 -19.30 5.51
N GLY A 270 0.88 -19.49 4.19
CA GLY A 270 0.08 -20.53 3.53
C GLY A 270 -1.41 -20.23 3.68
N ASP A 271 -2.19 -21.20 4.15
CA ASP A 271 -3.65 -21.07 4.38
C ASP A 271 -3.99 -20.71 5.84
N SER A 272 -2.97 -20.40 6.67
CA SER A 272 -3.11 -20.21 8.12
C SER A 272 -3.00 -18.73 8.49
N VAL A 273 -3.99 -18.22 9.23
CA VAL A 273 -3.93 -16.88 9.84
C VAL A 273 -2.96 -16.92 11.01
N ILE A 274 -1.84 -16.23 10.88
CA ILE A 274 -0.78 -16.19 11.89
C ILE A 274 -0.82 -14.91 12.73
N GLY A 275 -1.59 -13.92 12.32
CA GLY A 275 -1.58 -12.60 12.95
C GLY A 275 -2.51 -11.60 12.29
N HIS A 276 -2.52 -10.39 12.84
CA HIS A 276 -3.20 -9.22 12.25
C HIS A 276 -2.19 -8.11 12.05
N ALA A 277 -2.38 -7.28 11.03
CA ALA A 277 -1.57 -6.09 10.75
C ALA A 277 -2.48 -4.88 10.59
N THR A 278 -2.21 -3.82 11.36
CA THR A 278 -2.92 -2.55 11.29
C THR A 278 -2.04 -1.46 10.69
N VAL A 279 -2.65 -0.60 9.88
CA VAL A 279 -1.96 0.50 9.18
C VAL A 279 -2.92 1.65 8.93
N PHE A 280 -2.43 2.88 9.07
CA PHE A 280 -3.13 4.04 8.52
C PHE A 280 -2.82 4.14 7.04
N LEU A 281 -3.78 3.75 6.20
CA LEU A 281 -3.55 3.66 4.77
C LEU A 281 -3.89 4.99 4.10
N SER A 282 -2.83 5.72 3.71
CA SER A 282 -2.90 6.93 2.91
C SER A 282 -1.91 6.80 1.75
N LEU A 283 -2.45 6.71 0.54
CA LEU A 283 -1.69 6.42 -0.67
C LEU A 283 -1.82 7.58 -1.65
N ALA A 284 -0.71 8.26 -1.90
CA ALA A 284 -0.54 9.16 -3.03
C ALA A 284 -0.13 8.36 -4.29
N PRO A 285 -0.28 8.91 -5.51
CA PRO A 285 0.24 8.28 -6.72
C PRO A 285 1.74 7.94 -6.62
N GLY A 286 2.11 6.73 -7.04
CA GLY A 286 3.49 6.24 -6.97
C GLY A 286 3.83 5.52 -5.65
N LEU A 287 5.11 5.55 -5.26
CA LEU A 287 5.61 4.82 -4.09
C LEU A 287 5.21 5.51 -2.77
N ASN A 288 4.67 4.71 -1.83
CA ASN A 288 4.28 5.13 -0.50
C ASN A 288 4.99 4.28 0.55
N ASP A 289 5.62 4.92 1.53
CA ASP A 289 6.19 4.23 2.68
C ASP A 289 5.11 4.03 3.75
N LEU A 290 4.94 2.79 4.16
CA LEU A 290 3.93 2.32 5.10
C LEU A 290 4.61 1.78 6.34
N LYS A 291 4.00 2.05 7.49
CA LYS A 291 4.40 1.48 8.77
C LYS A 291 3.22 0.72 9.35
N LEU A 292 3.36 -0.61 9.43
CA LEU A 292 2.33 -1.51 9.93
C LEU A 292 2.70 -1.95 11.35
N ASN A 293 1.70 -2.03 12.22
CA ASN A 293 1.81 -2.71 13.50
C ASN A 293 1.16 -4.08 13.38
N SER A 294 1.88 -5.14 13.69
CA SER A 294 1.39 -6.50 13.54
C SER A 294 1.57 -7.31 14.81
N THR A 295 0.69 -8.29 15.00
CA THR A 295 0.83 -9.31 16.04
C THR A 295 1.13 -10.66 15.41
N LEU A 296 1.93 -11.48 16.08
CA LEU A 296 2.21 -12.87 15.68
C LEU A 296 2.10 -13.77 16.92
N ASP A 297 1.34 -14.85 16.86
CA ASP A 297 1.21 -15.82 17.98
C ASP A 297 1.98 -17.12 17.67
N PRO A 298 3.32 -17.14 17.81
CA PRO A 298 4.08 -18.35 17.68
C PRO A 298 3.94 -19.27 18.90
N ALA A 299 3.19 -18.96 19.96
CA ALA A 299 3.02 -19.90 21.06
C ALA A 299 2.00 -20.97 20.68
N ASN A 300 0.87 -20.53 20.14
CA ASN A 300 -0.29 -21.38 19.85
C ASN A 300 -0.46 -21.68 18.35
N ASN A 301 0.23 -20.99 17.44
CA ASN A 301 0.17 -21.27 16.00
C ASN A 301 1.49 -21.91 15.48
N PRO A 302 1.48 -23.19 15.03
CA PRO A 302 2.66 -23.86 14.46
C PRO A 302 3.24 -23.18 13.22
N ASP A 303 2.40 -22.58 12.37
CA ASP A 303 2.82 -21.90 11.15
C ASP A 303 3.52 -20.57 11.49
N ALA A 304 3.03 -19.88 12.52
CA ALA A 304 3.70 -18.70 13.08
C ALA A 304 5.08 -19.06 13.67
N LYS A 305 5.23 -20.25 14.29
CA LYS A 305 6.55 -20.78 14.72
C LYS A 305 7.48 -20.99 13.53
N VAL A 306 6.98 -21.57 12.44
CA VAL A 306 7.77 -21.79 11.22
C VAL A 306 8.24 -20.45 10.64
N LEU A 307 7.36 -19.45 10.56
CA LEU A 307 7.73 -18.11 10.09
C LEU A 307 8.83 -17.48 10.97
N LEU A 308 8.68 -17.53 12.30
CA LEU A 308 9.68 -17.01 13.23
C LEU A 308 11.03 -17.73 13.10
N ASN A 309 11.01 -19.05 12.96
CA ASN A 309 12.22 -19.85 12.75
C ASN A 309 12.89 -19.53 11.42
N ASN A 310 12.12 -19.35 10.34
CA ASN A 310 12.68 -18.93 9.05
C ASN A 310 13.33 -17.55 9.16
N PHE A 311 12.66 -16.61 9.81
CA PHE A 311 13.17 -15.26 10.03
C PHE A 311 14.51 -15.27 10.77
N LEU A 312 14.60 -15.98 11.90
CA LEU A 312 15.82 -16.13 12.69
C LEU A 312 16.89 -17.01 12.02
N GLY A 313 16.47 -17.99 11.24
CA GLY A 313 17.31 -18.94 10.51
C GLY A 313 17.89 -18.40 9.20
N GLY A 314 17.60 -17.14 8.86
CA GLY A 314 18.14 -16.50 7.66
C GLY A 314 17.41 -16.87 6.36
N GLN A 315 16.15 -17.33 6.46
CA GLN A 315 15.32 -17.72 5.32
C GLN A 315 14.24 -16.68 5.02
N THR A 316 14.05 -16.35 3.74
CA THR A 316 12.93 -15.52 3.28
C THR A 316 11.63 -16.32 3.36
N SER A 317 10.54 -15.69 3.78
CA SER A 317 9.22 -16.32 3.85
C SER A 317 8.19 -15.49 3.10
N ASN A 318 7.32 -16.14 2.33
CA ASN A 318 6.20 -15.46 1.68
C ASN A 318 5.00 -15.44 2.62
N VAL A 319 4.34 -14.29 2.69
CA VAL A 319 3.11 -14.06 3.45
C VAL A 319 2.08 -13.40 2.55
N THR A 320 0.81 -13.52 2.93
CA THR A 320 -0.27 -12.80 2.28
C THR A 320 -0.97 -11.92 3.30
N LEU A 321 -1.15 -10.64 2.98
CA LEU A 321 -2.07 -9.77 3.71
C LEU A 321 -3.42 -9.88 3.02
N GLU A 322 -4.43 -10.33 3.76
CA GLU A 322 -5.80 -10.49 3.26
C GLU A 322 -6.74 -9.64 4.11
N GLY A 323 -7.62 -8.89 3.45
CA GLY A 323 -8.67 -8.17 4.13
C GLY A 323 -9.81 -9.09 4.55
N TYR A 324 -10.60 -8.63 5.51
CA TYR A 324 -11.70 -9.36 6.12
C TYR A 324 -12.84 -8.40 6.47
N GLU A 325 -13.95 -8.92 7.00
CA GLU A 325 -15.16 -8.13 7.26
C GLU A 325 -14.93 -6.91 8.18
N ASN A 326 -13.98 -7.02 9.11
CA ASN A 326 -13.64 -5.95 10.05
C ASN A 326 -12.32 -5.25 9.70
N SER A 327 -11.92 -5.27 8.42
CA SER A 327 -10.74 -4.53 7.97
C SER A 327 -10.85 -3.02 8.15
N THR A 328 -12.05 -2.46 8.24
CA THR A 328 -12.27 -1.04 8.43
C THR A 328 -13.61 -0.75 9.10
N GLU A 329 -13.68 0.36 9.82
CA GLU A 329 -14.94 0.91 10.34
C GLU A 329 -15.68 1.77 9.28
N VAL A 330 -15.02 2.13 8.17
CA VAL A 330 -15.64 2.93 7.10
C VAL A 330 -16.59 2.07 6.27
N PRO A 331 -17.91 2.29 6.32
CA PRO A 331 -18.88 1.38 5.68
C PRO A 331 -18.69 1.21 4.17
N SER A 332 -18.39 2.30 3.46
CA SER A 332 -18.20 2.30 2.01
C SER A 332 -16.93 1.56 1.55
N LEU A 333 -15.97 1.36 2.44
CA LEU A 333 -14.71 0.66 2.15
C LEU A 333 -14.75 -0.83 2.54
N LYS A 334 -15.73 -1.27 3.33
CA LYS A 334 -15.79 -2.66 3.84
C LYS A 334 -15.66 -3.68 2.72
N LEU A 335 -16.49 -3.55 1.67
CA LEU A 335 -16.47 -4.48 0.55
C LEU A 335 -15.14 -4.44 -0.24
N ALA A 336 -14.57 -3.25 -0.42
CA ALA A 336 -13.31 -3.12 -1.15
C ALA A 336 -12.17 -3.77 -0.38
N LEU A 337 -12.01 -3.38 0.89
CA LEU A 337 -10.91 -3.84 1.73
C LEU A 337 -11.05 -5.32 2.09
N SER A 338 -12.26 -5.85 2.30
CA SER A 338 -12.46 -7.28 2.58
C SER A 338 -12.08 -8.20 1.42
N ASN A 339 -11.92 -7.67 0.20
CA ASN A 339 -11.49 -8.43 -0.97
C ASN A 339 -10.04 -8.11 -1.37
N LEU A 340 -9.34 -7.27 -0.61
CA LEU A 340 -7.95 -6.93 -0.89
C LEU A 340 -7.04 -8.08 -0.48
N LYS A 341 -6.20 -8.52 -1.41
CA LYS A 341 -5.19 -9.55 -1.17
C LYS A 341 -3.85 -9.09 -1.72
N LEU A 342 -2.83 -9.07 -0.85
CA LEU A 342 -1.49 -8.58 -1.17
C LEU A 342 -0.44 -9.61 -0.75
N GLU A 343 0.30 -10.13 -1.72
CA GLU A 343 1.42 -11.04 -1.47
C GLU A 343 2.69 -10.25 -1.19
N ALA A 344 3.44 -10.62 -0.14
CA ALA A 344 4.70 -9.99 0.22
C ALA A 344 5.73 -11.02 0.69
N SER A 345 7.01 -10.68 0.57
CA SER A 345 8.11 -11.51 1.09
C SER A 345 8.71 -10.86 2.33
N ILE A 346 8.69 -11.59 3.44
CA ILE A 346 9.38 -11.23 4.67
C ILE A 346 10.88 -11.51 4.51
N PRO A 347 11.75 -10.48 4.53
CA PRO A 347 13.18 -10.68 4.45
C PRO A 347 13.69 -11.39 5.70
N PRO A 348 14.79 -12.16 5.59
CA PRO A 348 15.40 -12.80 6.73
C PRO A 348 16.00 -11.77 7.70
N GLN A 349 16.17 -12.16 8.96
CA GLN A 349 16.92 -11.35 9.91
C GLN A 349 18.40 -11.29 9.47
N PRO A 350 18.97 -10.11 9.18
CA PRO A 350 20.33 -10.01 8.63
C PRO A 350 21.42 -10.43 9.62
N VAL A 351 21.15 -10.40 10.93
CA VAL A 351 22.13 -10.72 11.98
C VAL A 351 21.72 -11.98 12.72
N LYS A 352 22.63 -12.96 12.78
CA LYS A 352 22.42 -14.21 13.51
C LYS A 352 22.33 -13.97 15.02
N LEU A 353 21.46 -14.72 15.69
CA LEU A 353 21.33 -14.69 17.15
C LEU A 353 22.62 -15.16 17.84
N ILE A 354 23.27 -16.21 17.32
CA ILE A 354 24.55 -16.70 17.82
C ILE A 354 25.65 -16.25 16.85
N THR A 355 26.62 -15.50 17.38
CA THR A 355 27.67 -14.83 16.59
C THR A 355 29.04 -15.48 16.74
N ASP A 356 29.31 -16.07 17.91
CA ASP A 356 30.54 -16.81 18.18
C ASP A 356 30.24 -17.97 19.15
N SER A 357 31.06 -19.03 19.07
CA SER A 357 30.97 -20.18 19.95
C SER A 357 32.34 -20.78 20.20
N THR A 358 32.64 -21.09 21.45
CA THR A 358 33.89 -21.73 21.85
C THR A 358 33.61 -22.94 22.73
N LEU A 359 34.48 -23.94 22.59
CA LEU A 359 34.51 -25.14 23.41
C LEU A 359 35.78 -25.12 24.25
N LYS A 360 35.64 -25.22 25.57
CA LYS A 360 36.77 -25.29 26.51
C LYS A 360 36.76 -26.62 27.25
N VAL A 361 37.83 -27.39 27.13
CA VAL A 361 38.07 -28.55 28.00
C VAL A 361 38.58 -28.04 29.35
N LEU A 362 37.80 -28.28 30.41
CA LEU A 362 38.11 -27.86 31.77
C LEU A 362 39.05 -28.86 32.47
N GLY A 363 38.93 -30.14 32.12
CA GLY A 363 39.81 -31.19 32.63
C GLY A 363 39.49 -32.54 31.98
N ALA A 364 40.46 -33.44 31.98
CA ALA A 364 40.31 -34.81 31.50
C ALA A 364 40.88 -35.78 32.52
N SER A 365 40.17 -36.88 32.77
CA SER A 365 40.59 -38.01 33.60
C SER A 365 40.37 -39.32 32.85
N ASP A 366 40.82 -40.43 33.44
CA ASP A 366 40.58 -41.78 32.92
C ASP A 366 39.07 -42.16 32.90
N THR A 367 38.24 -41.42 33.63
CA THR A 367 36.80 -41.66 33.79
C THR A 367 35.91 -40.67 33.04
N GLY A 368 36.48 -39.63 32.42
CA GLY A 368 35.71 -38.69 31.61
C GLY A 368 36.45 -37.39 31.28
N VAL A 369 35.87 -36.61 30.37
CA VAL A 369 36.32 -35.26 30.05
C VAL A 369 35.25 -34.28 30.49
N ASN A 370 35.63 -33.29 31.28
CA ASN A 370 34.78 -32.17 31.63
C ASN A 370 35.03 -31.03 30.64
N ALA A 371 33.99 -30.60 29.94
CA ALA A 371 34.05 -29.53 28.96
C ALA A 371 32.87 -28.57 29.14
N ALA A 372 33.10 -27.32 28.77
CA ALA A 372 32.10 -26.28 28.80
C ALA A 372 32.07 -25.54 27.45
N ALA A 373 30.87 -25.12 27.05
CA ALA A 373 30.66 -24.22 25.93
C ALA A 373 30.58 -22.78 26.44
N SER A 374 31.04 -21.86 25.61
CA SER A 374 30.69 -20.45 25.75
C SER A 374 30.20 -19.94 24.40
N VAL A 375 29.14 -19.15 24.40
CA VAL A 375 28.54 -18.59 23.19
C VAL A 375 28.35 -17.10 23.33
N THR A 376 28.59 -16.37 22.24
CA THR A 376 28.33 -14.94 22.16
C THR A 376 27.05 -14.74 21.36
N MET A 377 26.02 -14.23 22.03
CA MET A 377 24.70 -14.05 21.44
C MET A 377 24.38 -12.57 21.26
N PHE A 378 23.93 -12.19 20.07
CA PHE A 378 23.41 -10.86 19.78
C PHE A 378 21.91 -10.94 19.64
N ASN A 379 21.15 -10.23 20.47
CA ASN A 379 19.69 -10.14 20.30
C ASN A 379 19.36 -9.08 19.24
N PRO A 380 18.85 -9.47 18.06
CA PRO A 380 18.50 -8.53 17.00
C PRO A 380 17.18 -7.79 17.25
N PHE A 381 16.42 -8.15 18.28
CA PHE A 381 15.13 -7.55 18.59
C PHE A 381 15.29 -6.29 19.43
N ALA A 382 14.26 -5.43 19.41
CA ALA A 382 14.15 -4.36 20.39
C ALA A 382 13.68 -4.91 21.75
N ALA A 383 12.83 -5.93 21.72
CA ALA A 383 12.38 -6.66 22.89
C ALA A 383 13.51 -7.46 23.57
N THR A 384 13.41 -7.64 24.88
CA THR A 384 14.33 -8.53 25.62
C THR A 384 13.92 -9.99 25.39
N LEU A 385 14.90 -10.85 25.09
CA LEU A 385 14.68 -12.28 24.92
C LEU A 385 15.20 -13.05 26.14
N ASN A 386 14.34 -13.85 26.76
CA ASN A 386 14.72 -14.73 27.86
C ASN A 386 14.82 -16.17 27.35
N ILE A 387 16.01 -16.76 27.39
CA ILE A 387 16.21 -18.17 27.05
C ILE A 387 15.99 -18.99 28.31
N LEU A 388 14.90 -19.76 28.31
CA LEU A 388 14.49 -20.62 29.42
C LEU A 388 15.04 -22.04 29.30
N ASN A 389 15.26 -22.53 28.08
CA ASN A 389 15.74 -23.88 27.83
C ASN A 389 16.73 -23.87 26.67
N ILE A 390 17.77 -24.68 26.79
CA ILE A 390 18.73 -24.95 25.71
C ILE A 390 18.75 -26.44 25.49
N ASP A 391 18.42 -26.86 24.27
CA ASP A 391 18.61 -28.22 23.77
C ASP A 391 19.37 -28.10 22.45
N ALA A 392 20.65 -28.50 22.45
CA ALA A 392 21.52 -28.39 21.29
C ALA A 392 22.41 -29.62 21.14
N ASN A 393 22.59 -30.05 19.89
CA ASN A 393 23.49 -31.15 19.54
C ASN A 393 24.69 -30.62 18.76
N ILE A 394 25.88 -31.01 19.18
CA ILE A 394 27.13 -30.84 18.45
C ILE A 394 27.32 -32.12 17.65
N THR A 395 27.35 -32.03 16.32
CA THR A 395 27.49 -33.20 15.45
C THR A 395 28.74 -33.15 14.59
N VAL A 396 29.25 -34.33 14.23
CA VAL A 396 30.32 -34.52 13.25
C VAL A 396 29.83 -35.60 12.29
N ASP A 397 29.66 -35.24 11.02
CA ASP A 397 29.17 -36.14 9.96
C ASP A 397 27.85 -36.85 10.30
N GLY A 398 26.92 -36.11 10.89
CA GLY A 398 25.61 -36.63 11.31
C GLY A 398 25.63 -37.45 12.60
N ASN A 399 26.80 -37.70 13.19
CA ASN A 399 26.91 -38.35 14.50
C ASN A 399 26.97 -37.30 15.62
N ILE A 400 26.23 -37.51 16.71
CA ILE A 400 26.25 -36.62 17.87
C ILE A 400 27.56 -36.80 18.62
N LEU A 401 28.39 -35.75 18.61
CA LEU A 401 29.64 -35.63 19.35
C LEU A 401 29.38 -35.21 20.80
N ALA A 402 28.42 -34.31 21.01
CA ALA A 402 28.05 -33.83 22.32
C ALA A 402 26.64 -33.25 22.35
N GLY A 403 26.03 -33.20 23.52
CA GLY A 403 24.76 -32.53 23.75
C GLY A 403 24.87 -31.45 24.82
N ILE A 404 24.10 -30.38 24.67
CA ILE A 404 23.84 -29.36 25.68
C ILE A 404 22.36 -29.44 25.98
N LEU A 405 22.01 -29.81 27.22
CA LEU A 405 20.64 -29.82 27.70
C LEU A 405 20.61 -29.09 29.04
N VAL A 406 20.03 -27.89 29.05
CA VAL A 406 20.02 -27.02 30.23
C VAL A 406 18.63 -26.40 30.38
N ASP A 407 18.04 -26.63 31.55
CA ASP A 407 16.88 -25.88 32.02
C ASP A 407 17.35 -24.64 32.79
N ARG A 408 16.85 -23.47 32.36
CA ARG A 408 17.11 -22.14 32.89
C ARG A 408 15.80 -21.44 33.26
N THR A 409 14.70 -22.16 33.44
CA THR A 409 13.38 -21.57 33.73
C THR A 409 13.41 -20.66 34.97
N ASP A 410 14.10 -21.07 36.04
CA ASP A 410 14.22 -20.27 37.28
C ASP A 410 15.32 -19.20 37.23
N ASN A 411 16.26 -19.30 36.28
CA ASN A 411 17.35 -18.33 36.09
C ASN A 411 17.66 -18.16 34.58
N PRO A 412 16.79 -17.44 33.85
CA PRO A 412 16.89 -17.31 32.41
C PRO A 412 18.18 -16.63 31.97
N ILE A 413 18.65 -16.98 30.78
CA ILE A 413 19.66 -16.15 30.11
C ILE A 413 18.90 -14.98 29.49
N VAL A 414 19.20 -13.78 30.00
CA VAL A 414 18.56 -12.54 29.56
C VAL A 414 19.39 -11.91 28.46
N LEU A 415 18.84 -11.87 27.24
CA LEU A 415 19.43 -11.15 26.11
C LEU A 415 18.71 -9.82 25.91
N VAL A 416 19.32 -8.74 26.39
CA VAL A 416 18.79 -7.38 26.22
C VAL A 416 18.76 -7.02 24.73
N GLY A 417 17.68 -6.37 24.29
CA GLY A 417 17.48 -5.97 22.90
C GLY A 417 18.64 -5.16 22.32
N ASN A 418 19.00 -5.43 21.07
CA ASN A 418 20.11 -4.83 20.32
C ASN A 418 21.48 -4.88 21.03
N LYS A 419 21.69 -5.85 21.92
CA LYS A 419 22.96 -6.03 22.65
C LYS A 419 23.52 -7.43 22.49
N THR A 420 24.84 -7.50 22.64
CA THR A 420 25.59 -8.74 22.74
C THR A 420 25.69 -9.18 24.19
N THR A 421 25.45 -10.46 24.45
CA THR A 421 25.60 -11.12 25.75
C THR A 421 26.50 -12.33 25.59
N GLU A 422 27.51 -12.43 26.45
CA GLU A 422 28.33 -13.63 26.57
C GLU A 422 27.66 -14.60 27.55
N VAL A 423 27.47 -15.84 27.10
CA VAL A 423 27.03 -16.93 27.96
C VAL A 423 28.18 -17.90 28.11
N GLN A 424 28.64 -18.03 29.35
CA GLN A 424 29.79 -18.85 29.70
C GLN A 424 29.33 -20.10 30.45
N ASP A 425 30.23 -21.08 30.51
CA ASP A 425 30.11 -22.29 31.30
C ASP A 425 28.84 -23.12 31.03
N LEU A 426 28.38 -23.17 29.77
CA LEU A 426 27.31 -24.09 29.38
C LEU A 426 27.80 -25.53 29.49
N PRO A 427 27.14 -26.40 30.27
CA PRO A 427 27.59 -27.78 30.47
C PRO A 427 27.44 -28.57 29.17
N ILE A 428 28.49 -29.32 28.83
CA ILE A 428 28.51 -30.18 27.65
C ILE A 428 28.61 -31.63 28.09
N ASN A 429 27.70 -32.44 27.56
CA ASN A 429 27.73 -33.89 27.71
C ASN A 429 28.40 -34.49 26.47
N LEU A 430 29.68 -34.85 26.59
CA LEU A 430 30.45 -35.48 25.52
C LEU A 430 30.00 -36.93 25.29
N ASN A 431 29.81 -37.30 24.03
CA ASN A 431 29.57 -38.67 23.62
C ASN A 431 30.90 -39.38 23.33
N PHE A 432 31.32 -40.29 24.22
CA PHE A 432 32.54 -41.09 24.06
C PHE A 432 32.33 -42.39 23.28
N ASP A 433 31.25 -42.51 22.51
CA ASP A 433 31.05 -43.65 21.63
C ASP A 433 32.27 -43.83 20.70
N LYS A 434 32.76 -45.06 20.63
CA LYS A 434 34.00 -45.39 19.93
C LYS A 434 33.90 -45.08 18.44
N VAL A 435 32.73 -45.29 17.82
CA VAL A 435 32.52 -45.01 16.40
C VAL A 435 32.64 -43.51 16.13
N VAL A 436 32.06 -42.69 17.00
CA VAL A 436 32.09 -41.22 16.88
C VAL A 436 33.50 -40.67 17.10
N MET A 437 34.19 -41.10 18.16
CA MET A 437 35.54 -40.62 18.49
C MET A 437 36.56 -41.00 17.41
N PHE A 438 36.61 -42.28 17.02
CA PHE A 438 37.53 -42.74 15.99
C PHE A 438 37.15 -42.22 14.60
N GLY A 439 35.86 -42.04 14.32
CA GLY A 439 35.37 -41.37 13.11
C GLY A 439 35.86 -39.93 13.01
N LEU A 440 35.69 -39.13 14.07
CA LEU A 440 36.18 -37.75 14.13
C LEU A 440 37.70 -37.69 13.96
N LEU A 441 38.46 -38.46 14.75
CA LEU A 441 39.92 -38.47 14.69
C LEU A 441 40.42 -38.83 13.29
N ARG A 442 39.88 -39.90 12.71
CA ARG A 442 40.27 -40.37 11.38
C ARG A 442 39.97 -39.33 10.31
N LYS A 443 38.77 -38.76 10.31
CA LYS A 443 38.39 -37.74 9.34
C LYS A 443 39.29 -36.50 9.43
N GLN A 444 39.54 -36.02 10.64
CA GLN A 444 40.40 -34.86 10.84
C GLN A 444 41.83 -35.16 10.39
N ALA A 445 42.35 -36.35 10.69
CA ALA A 445 43.64 -36.81 10.19
C ALA A 445 43.70 -36.79 8.64
N GLN A 446 42.66 -37.28 7.96
CA GLN A 446 42.57 -37.21 6.50
C GLN A 446 42.55 -35.78 5.97
N LEU A 447 41.78 -34.89 6.61
CA LEU A 447 41.67 -33.48 6.23
C LEU A 447 43.00 -32.74 6.34
N VAL A 448 43.82 -33.04 7.36
CA VAL A 448 45.15 -32.44 7.53
C VAL A 448 46.27 -33.24 6.85
N GLY A 449 45.95 -34.29 6.10
CA GLY A 449 46.92 -35.09 5.33
C GLY A 449 47.81 -36.03 6.16
N LEU A 450 47.37 -36.43 7.36
CA LEU A 450 48.07 -37.42 8.18
C LEU A 450 47.81 -38.85 7.68
N ASP A 451 48.81 -39.72 7.84
CA ASP A 451 48.71 -41.15 7.52
C ASP A 451 47.76 -41.87 8.48
N THR A 452 46.63 -42.38 7.96
CA THR A 452 45.62 -43.08 8.76
C THR A 452 45.92 -44.55 8.99
N SER A 453 46.96 -45.13 8.39
CA SER A 453 47.17 -46.59 8.40
C SER A 453 47.27 -47.19 9.81
N VAL A 454 47.87 -46.49 10.78
CA VAL A 454 47.95 -46.94 12.17
C VAL A 454 46.59 -46.85 12.88
N ILE A 455 45.82 -45.79 12.64
CA ILE A 455 44.47 -45.64 13.21
C ILE A 455 43.49 -46.64 12.58
N ASP A 456 43.56 -46.85 11.27
CA ASP A 456 42.74 -47.83 10.53
C ASP A 456 42.99 -49.26 11.04
N ALA A 457 44.24 -49.59 11.33
CA ALA A 457 44.63 -50.84 11.96
C ALA A 457 44.02 -51.01 13.36
N LEU A 458 44.10 -49.97 14.21
CA LEU A 458 43.52 -49.98 15.56
C LEU A 458 41.99 -50.13 15.53
N ILE A 459 41.32 -49.42 14.61
CA ILE A 459 39.88 -49.53 14.38
C ILE A 459 39.51 -50.96 13.96
N THR A 460 40.27 -51.54 13.02
CA THR A 460 40.05 -52.91 12.50
C THR A 460 40.26 -53.96 13.60
N ILE A 461 41.36 -53.87 14.37
CA ILE A 461 41.63 -54.78 15.51
C ILE A 461 40.55 -54.66 16.58
N GLY A 462 40.15 -53.42 16.89
CA GLY A 462 39.10 -53.13 17.86
C GLY A 462 37.69 -53.51 17.41
N LYS A 463 37.51 -53.94 16.15
CA LYS A 463 36.22 -54.22 15.52
C LYS A 463 35.24 -53.05 15.66
N ILE A 464 35.74 -51.82 15.56
CA ILE A 464 34.93 -50.61 15.69
C ILE A 464 34.37 -50.27 14.30
N PRO A 465 33.04 -50.20 14.12
CA PRO A 465 32.43 -50.05 12.79
C PRO A 465 32.45 -48.59 12.30
N VAL A 466 33.64 -48.01 12.11
CA VAL A 466 33.80 -46.65 11.55
C VAL A 466 33.64 -46.69 10.02
N PRO A 467 32.71 -45.92 9.43
CA PRO A 467 32.51 -45.88 7.98
C PRO A 467 33.77 -45.46 7.20
N GLY A 468 34.01 -46.12 6.07
CA GLY A 468 35.11 -45.78 5.16
C GLY A 468 36.51 -46.21 5.63
N VAL A 469 36.62 -47.00 6.69
CA VAL A 469 37.88 -47.64 7.11
C VAL A 469 38.15 -48.86 6.23
N PRO A 470 39.29 -48.91 5.50
CA PRO A 470 39.63 -50.07 4.69
C PRO A 470 39.93 -51.28 5.60
N PRO A 471 39.58 -52.50 5.17
CA PRO A 471 39.95 -53.71 5.91
C PRO A 471 41.48 -53.82 5.96
N THR A 472 42.04 -53.70 7.17
CA THR A 472 43.50 -53.71 7.36
C THR A 472 43.99 -55.14 7.58
N THR A 473 44.74 -55.68 6.62
CA THR A 473 45.25 -57.08 6.66
C THR A 473 46.73 -57.20 7.03
N THR A 474 47.49 -56.10 6.94
CA THR A 474 48.91 -56.02 7.32
C THR A 474 49.19 -54.64 7.92
N ILE A 475 49.99 -54.60 9.00
CA ILE A 475 50.41 -53.35 9.65
C ILE A 475 51.93 -53.29 9.57
N ASP A 476 52.47 -52.18 9.06
CA ASP A 476 53.92 -51.96 9.01
C ASP A 476 54.48 -51.76 10.44
N PRO A 477 55.33 -52.67 10.95
CA PRO A 477 55.89 -52.57 12.28
C PRO A 477 56.71 -51.29 12.50
N ALA A 478 57.31 -50.74 11.43
CA ALA A 478 58.08 -49.50 11.50
C ALA A 478 57.19 -48.28 11.78
N LYS A 479 55.95 -48.27 11.26
CA LYS A 479 54.98 -47.21 11.50
C LYS A 479 54.42 -47.23 12.93
N ILE A 480 54.21 -48.42 13.51
CA ILE A 480 53.73 -48.55 14.90
C ILE A 480 54.83 -48.11 15.89
N LYS A 481 56.07 -48.53 15.66
CA LYS A 481 57.18 -48.33 16.63
C LYS A 481 57.42 -46.86 16.98
N ASN A 482 57.17 -45.95 16.04
CA ASN A 482 57.38 -44.51 16.21
C ASN A 482 56.06 -43.72 16.30
N PHE A 483 54.91 -44.39 16.44
CA PHE A 483 53.62 -43.72 16.47
C PHE A 483 53.37 -43.08 17.83
N ASP A 484 53.47 -41.76 17.89
CA ASP A 484 53.03 -40.97 19.04
C ASP A 484 51.56 -40.59 18.89
N ILE A 485 50.67 -41.35 19.56
CA ILE A 485 49.23 -41.10 19.53
C ILE A 485 48.87 -39.70 20.04
N LYS A 486 49.63 -39.15 21.00
CA LYS A 486 49.35 -37.84 21.57
C LYS A 486 49.64 -36.74 20.55
N SER A 487 50.84 -36.75 19.97
CA SER A 487 51.21 -35.80 18.92
C SER A 487 50.31 -35.94 17.70
N TYR A 488 49.92 -37.17 17.33
CA TYR A 488 49.02 -37.44 16.22
C TYR A 488 47.64 -36.84 16.45
N VAL A 489 47.01 -37.11 17.60
CA VAL A 489 45.68 -36.58 17.94
C VAL A 489 45.71 -35.05 18.01
N GLN A 490 46.74 -34.46 18.62
CA GLN A 490 46.89 -33.00 18.67
C GLN A 490 47.00 -32.38 17.27
N THR A 491 47.77 -33.00 16.37
CA THR A 491 47.94 -32.50 15.00
C THR A 491 46.66 -32.66 14.19
N ALA A 492 45.98 -33.80 14.31
CA ALA A 492 44.72 -34.06 13.63
C ALA A 492 43.64 -33.06 14.06
N LEU A 493 43.49 -32.81 15.37
CA LEU A 493 42.42 -31.97 15.92
C LEU A 493 42.77 -30.47 15.99
N ALA A 494 43.93 -30.05 15.49
CA ALA A 494 44.40 -28.66 15.61
C ALA A 494 43.54 -27.63 14.85
N LYS A 495 42.75 -28.05 13.85
CA LYS A 495 41.97 -27.16 12.98
C LYS A 495 40.55 -27.67 12.73
N ILE A 496 39.79 -27.86 13.81
CA ILE A 496 38.35 -28.17 13.69
C ILE A 496 37.61 -26.89 13.29
N THR A 497 36.98 -26.89 12.12
CA THR A 497 36.02 -25.85 11.72
C THR A 497 34.64 -26.21 12.24
N THR A 498 34.00 -25.31 12.98
CA THR A 498 32.64 -25.47 13.49
C THR A 498 31.67 -24.61 12.71
N ASN A 499 30.54 -25.17 12.31
CA ASN A 499 29.39 -24.44 11.78
C ASN A 499 28.21 -24.61 12.73
N MET A 500 27.39 -23.58 12.87
CA MET A 500 26.22 -23.59 13.73
C MET A 500 24.97 -23.26 12.92
N THR A 501 23.90 -24.01 13.17
CA THR A 501 22.56 -23.85 12.61
C THR A 501 21.57 -23.83 13.76
N LEU A 502 20.67 -22.84 13.76
CA LEU A 502 19.56 -22.71 14.71
C LEU A 502 18.34 -23.48 14.22
#